data_AF-A0A0X9L925-F1
#
_entry.id   AF-A0A0X9L925-F1
#
_cell.length_a   1.000
_cell.length_b   1.000
_cell.length_c   1.000
_cell.angle_alpha   90.00
_cell.angle_beta   90.00
_cell.angle_gamma   90.00
#
_symmetry.space_group_name_H-M   'P 1'
#
loop_
_entity.id
_entity.type
_entity.pdbx_description
1 polymer ?
#
loop_
_entity_poly.entity_id
_entity_poly.type
_entity_poly.pdbx_seq_one_letter_code
_entity_poly.pdbx_strand_id
1 'polypeptide(L)'
;MAITEQELAQAEARMETIRAAGHAVSARYDRRRSRVVVALNTGVELTFPTRLAEGLADASPDNLAEIEVSPAGLGLHWPKLDADLYVPALLQGVFGSKQWMARQLGAEGGRSRTAVKVAASRANGRKGGRPRKFAAA
;
A
#
# COMPACT_ATOMS: atom_id res chain seq x y z
N MET A 1 -31.50 4.14 4.93
CA MET A 1 -31.07 3.76 6.30
C MET A 1 -30.76 5.07 7.00
N ALA A 2 -31.46 5.41 8.08
CA ALA A 2 -31.19 6.65 8.82
C ALA A 2 -30.02 6.37 9.78
N ILE A 3 -28.94 7.17 9.67
CA ILE A 3 -27.84 7.12 10.64
C ILE A 3 -28.34 7.73 11.93
N THR A 4 -28.27 6.99 13.02
CA THR A 4 -28.68 7.45 14.35
C THR A 4 -27.62 8.37 14.96
N GLU A 5 -28.03 9.28 15.84
CA GLU A 5 -27.10 10.14 16.60
C GLU A 5 -26.06 9.32 17.37
N GLN A 6 -26.46 8.15 17.88
CA GLN A 6 -25.57 7.23 18.58
C GLN A 6 -24.50 6.64 17.65
N GLU A 7 -24.87 6.25 16.42
CA GLU A 7 -23.90 5.75 15.44
C GLU A 7 -22.91 6.85 15.01
N LEU A 8 -23.38 8.11 14.90
CA LEU A 8 -22.52 9.25 14.62
C LEU A 8 -21.51 9.47 15.74
N ALA A 9 -21.97 9.56 17.00
CA ALA A 9 -21.10 9.75 18.16
C ALA A 9 -20.05 8.62 18.30
N GLN A 10 -20.44 7.37 18.01
CA GLN A 10 -19.51 6.24 18.00
C GLN A 10 -18.50 6.32 16.84
N ALA A 11 -18.86 6.87 15.68
CA ALA A 11 -17.92 7.08 14.60
C ALA A 11 -16.90 8.17 14.95
N GLU A 12 -17.35 9.28 15.53
CA GLU A 12 -16.49 10.38 15.97
C GLU A 12 -15.49 9.94 17.05
N ALA A 13 -15.96 9.22 18.08
CA ALA A 13 -15.08 8.73 19.15
C ALA A 13 -14.00 7.77 18.62
N ARG A 14 -14.35 6.92 17.64
CA ARG A 14 -13.39 6.03 16.97
C ARG A 14 -12.36 6.83 16.16
N MET A 15 -12.81 7.82 15.39
CA MET A 15 -11.93 8.69 14.60
C MET A 15 -10.94 9.44 15.50
N GLU A 16 -11.41 9.99 16.63
CA GLU A 16 -10.56 10.69 17.57
C GLU A 16 -9.51 9.76 18.19
N THR A 17 -9.92 8.56 18.60
CA THR A 17 -8.98 7.54 19.13
C THR A 17 -7.90 7.19 18.12
N ILE A 18 -8.26 7.00 16.84
CA ILE A 18 -7.31 6.70 15.77
C ILE A 18 -6.37 7.88 15.54
N ARG A 19 -6.90 9.10 15.49
CA ARG A 19 -6.12 10.32 15.25
C ARG A 19 -5.13 10.63 16.38
N ALA A 20 -5.51 10.31 17.62
CA ALA A 20 -4.65 10.44 18.79
C ALA A 20 -3.43 9.51 18.75
N ALA A 21 -3.53 8.36 18.06
CA ALA A 21 -2.40 7.43 17.88
C ALA A 21 -1.32 7.97 16.91
N GLY A 22 -1.62 9.03 16.16
CA GLY A 22 -0.71 9.68 15.22
C GLY A 22 -1.38 9.95 13.88
N HIS A 23 -1.26 11.18 13.39
CA HIS A 23 -1.79 11.59 12.09
C HIS A 23 -0.79 12.46 11.34
N ALA A 24 -0.88 12.44 10.02
CA ALA A 24 -0.04 13.22 9.14
C ALA A 24 -0.37 14.71 9.27
N VAL A 25 0.68 15.53 9.39
CA VAL A 25 0.61 17.00 9.30
C VAL A 25 1.17 17.50 7.97
N SER A 26 2.08 16.76 7.36
CA SER A 26 2.55 17.00 6.00
C SER A 26 3.09 15.72 5.38
N ALA A 27 3.12 15.69 4.05
CA ALA A 27 3.75 14.63 3.29
C ALA A 27 4.51 15.24 2.10
N ARG A 28 5.64 14.63 1.75
CA ARG A 28 6.45 15.03 0.59
C ARG A 28 7.09 13.82 -0.07
N TYR A 29 7.35 13.92 -1.35
CA TYR A 29 8.15 12.94 -2.07
C TYR A 29 9.62 13.40 -2.18
N ASP A 30 10.53 12.63 -1.60
CA ASP A 30 11.96 12.75 -1.82
C ASP A 30 12.34 12.02 -3.12
N ARG A 31 12.45 12.79 -4.20
CA ARG A 31 12.84 12.29 -5.53
C ARG A 31 14.23 11.67 -5.57
N ARG A 32 15.18 12.15 -4.74
CA ARG A 32 16.57 11.64 -4.74
C ARG A 32 16.64 10.24 -4.15
N ARG A 33 15.83 9.98 -3.12
CA ARG A 33 15.80 8.69 -2.43
C ARG A 33 14.65 7.78 -2.87
N SER A 34 13.78 8.27 -3.75
CA SER A 34 12.53 7.61 -4.19
C SER A 34 11.68 7.16 -3.00
N ARG A 35 11.43 8.10 -2.09
CA ARG A 35 10.73 7.85 -0.82
C ARG A 35 9.64 8.87 -0.56
N VAL A 36 8.55 8.41 0.04
CA VAL A 36 7.56 9.27 0.67
C VAL A 36 8.01 9.53 2.10
N VAL A 37 8.00 10.81 2.49
CA VAL A 37 8.29 11.26 3.85
C VAL A 37 7.04 11.91 4.41
N VAL A 38 6.55 11.40 5.53
CA VAL A 38 5.33 11.86 6.21
C VAL A 38 5.74 12.38 7.58
N ALA A 39 5.51 13.66 7.84
CA ALA A 39 5.66 14.22 9.17
C ALA A 39 4.36 13.99 9.94
N LEU A 40 4.47 13.47 11.16
CA LEU A 40 3.34 13.23 12.04
C LEU A 40 3.22 14.34 13.09
N ASN A 41 2.02 14.49 13.64
CA ASN A 41 1.75 15.43 14.74
C ASN A 41 2.59 15.17 16.00
N THR A 42 3.12 13.95 16.15
CA THR A 42 3.98 13.55 17.26
C THR A 42 5.44 14.00 17.12
N GLY A 43 5.82 14.60 15.98
CA GLY A 43 7.19 14.96 15.64
C GLY A 43 8.01 13.82 15.01
N VAL A 44 7.44 12.62 14.89
CA VAL A 44 8.06 11.49 14.18
C VAL A 44 7.89 11.65 12.67
N GLU A 45 8.95 11.35 11.90
CA GLU A 45 8.86 11.18 10.45
C GLU A 45 8.75 9.70 10.07
N LEU A 46 7.67 9.34 9.39
CA LEU A 46 7.53 8.04 8.73
C LEU A 46 8.07 8.15 7.30
N THR A 47 9.05 7.32 6.95
CA THR A 47 9.63 7.31 5.61
C THR A 47 9.60 5.93 4.99
N PHE A 48 9.02 5.80 3.79
CA PHE A 48 8.94 4.53 3.06
C PHE A 48 9.25 4.69 1.57
N PRO A 49 9.85 3.68 0.92
CA PRO A 49 10.07 3.71 -0.53
C PRO A 49 8.76 3.45 -1.28
N THR A 50 8.55 4.15 -2.40
CA THR A 50 7.29 4.10 -3.18
C THR A 50 6.98 2.69 -3.72
N ARG A 51 8.01 1.90 -4.04
CA ARG A 51 7.87 0.49 -4.48
C ARG A 51 7.13 -0.43 -3.50
N LEU A 52 7.07 -0.07 -2.22
CA LEU A 52 6.37 -0.89 -1.21
C LEU A 52 4.87 -0.59 -1.15
N ALA A 53 4.43 0.56 -1.65
CA ALA A 53 3.05 0.99 -1.58
C ALA A 53 2.26 0.61 -2.84
N GLU A 54 1.09 0.01 -2.63
CA GLU A 54 0.13 -0.22 -3.70
C GLU A 54 -0.26 1.11 -4.33
N GLY A 55 -0.40 1.14 -5.67
CA GLY A 55 -0.68 2.37 -6.42
C GLY A 55 0.54 3.26 -6.70
N LEU A 56 1.63 3.13 -5.95
CA LEU A 56 2.83 3.99 -6.12
C LEU A 56 4.02 3.27 -6.78
N ALA A 57 4.01 1.94 -6.83
CA ALA A 57 5.23 1.17 -7.06
C ALA A 57 5.92 1.42 -8.42
N ASP A 58 5.13 1.65 -9.46
CA ASP A 58 5.60 1.87 -10.84
C ASP A 58 5.33 3.31 -11.32
N ALA A 59 4.99 4.23 -10.41
CA ALA A 59 4.64 5.60 -10.74
C ALA A 59 5.88 6.45 -11.08
N SER A 60 5.69 7.40 -12.01
CA SER A 60 6.73 8.37 -12.34
C SER A 60 6.98 9.34 -11.18
N PRO A 61 8.20 9.89 -11.03
CA PRO A 61 8.47 10.91 -10.02
C PRO A 61 7.52 12.12 -10.05
N ASP A 62 7.03 12.50 -11.23
CA ASP A 62 6.16 13.67 -11.41
C ASP A 62 4.71 13.39 -10.97
N ASN A 63 4.29 12.11 -11.05
CA ASN A 63 3.01 11.66 -10.51
C ASN A 63 3.06 11.46 -8.99
N LEU A 64 4.25 11.20 -8.44
CA LEU A 64 4.48 11.01 -7.00
C LEU A 64 4.67 12.31 -6.23
N ALA A 65 4.99 13.40 -6.92
CA ALA A 65 5.39 14.67 -6.30
C ALA A 65 4.24 15.38 -5.56
N GLU A 66 3.02 15.21 -6.04
CA GLU A 66 1.82 15.83 -5.47
C GLU A 66 1.15 14.87 -4.50
N ILE A 67 1.10 15.26 -3.23
CA ILE A 67 0.53 14.49 -2.13
C ILE A 67 -0.39 15.40 -1.34
N GLU A 68 -1.64 14.98 -1.19
CA GLU A 68 -2.61 15.65 -0.35
C GLU A 68 -2.78 14.88 0.96
N VAL A 69 -2.78 15.59 2.08
CA VAL A 69 -3.11 15.02 3.39
C VAL A 69 -4.58 15.28 3.65
N SER A 70 -5.33 14.23 4.01
CA SER A 70 -6.75 14.38 4.29
C SER A 70 -6.99 15.32 5.49
N PRO A 71 -8.17 15.96 5.61
CA PRO A 71 -8.42 16.92 6.71
C PRO A 71 -8.21 16.33 8.12
N ALA A 72 -8.49 15.04 8.30
CA ALA A 72 -8.25 14.34 9.57
C ALA A 72 -6.78 13.94 9.78
N GLY A 73 -5.93 14.03 8.75
CA GLY A 73 -4.53 13.58 8.75
C GLY A 73 -4.38 12.06 8.67
N LEU A 74 -5.46 11.32 8.41
CA LEU A 74 -5.47 9.86 8.42
C LEU A 74 -5.24 9.25 7.03
N GLY A 75 -5.31 10.05 5.97
CA GLY A 75 -5.14 9.61 4.59
C GLY A 75 -4.10 10.46 3.87
N LEU A 76 -3.40 9.81 2.94
CA LEU A 76 -2.54 10.43 1.94
C LEU A 76 -3.13 10.11 0.57
N HIS A 77 -3.36 11.13 -0.23
CA HIS A 77 -3.94 11.01 -1.56
C HIS A 77 -2.95 11.52 -2.63
N TRP A 78 -2.83 10.79 -3.73
CA TRP A 78 -2.08 11.19 -4.92
C TRP A 78 -3.06 11.47 -6.06
N PRO A 79 -3.44 12.74 -6.32
CA PRO A 79 -4.46 13.08 -7.32
C PRO A 79 -4.17 12.54 -8.73
N LYS A 80 -2.89 12.57 -9.13
CA LYS A 80 -2.46 12.09 -10.46
C LYS A 80 -2.50 10.57 -10.63
N LEU A 81 -2.55 9.83 -9.53
CA LEU A 81 -2.54 8.38 -9.51
C LEU A 81 -3.89 7.78 -9.12
N ASP A 82 -4.82 8.61 -8.61
CA ASP A 82 -6.05 8.16 -7.97
C ASP A 82 -5.75 7.08 -6.90
N ALA A 83 -4.72 7.36 -6.09
CA ALA A 83 -4.20 6.41 -5.12
C ALA A 83 -4.27 6.99 -3.71
N ASP A 84 -4.76 6.17 -2.78
CA ASP A 84 -4.94 6.53 -1.38
C ASP A 84 -4.18 5.56 -0.48
N LEU A 85 -3.50 6.11 0.53
CA LEU A 85 -2.88 5.35 1.61
C LEU A 85 -3.41 5.79 2.96
N TYR A 86 -3.74 4.82 3.81
CA TYR A 86 -4.23 5.05 5.17
C TYR A 86 -3.06 5.12 6.16
N VAL A 87 -2.84 6.28 6.77
CA VAL A 87 -1.70 6.55 7.67
C VAL A 87 -1.63 5.54 8.83
N PRO A 88 -2.72 5.21 9.54
CA PRO A 88 -2.67 4.19 10.59
C PRO A 88 -2.25 2.80 10.10
N ALA A 89 -2.60 2.42 8.86
CA ALA A 89 -2.14 1.17 8.27
C ALA A 89 -0.64 1.21 7.96
N LEU A 90 -0.12 2.34 7.45
CA LEU A 90 1.31 2.51 7.22
C LEU A 90 2.13 2.40 8.50
N LEU A 91 1.64 2.95 9.62
CA LEU A 91 2.25 2.80 10.95
C LEU A 91 2.31 1.34 11.43
N GLN A 92 1.38 0.51 10.96
CA GLN A 92 1.35 -0.94 11.22
C GLN A 92 2.16 -1.76 10.19
N GLY A 93 2.83 -1.11 9.24
CA GLY A 93 3.58 -1.77 8.17
C GLY A 93 2.72 -2.35 7.05
N VAL A 94 1.47 -1.91 6.92
CA VAL A 94 0.55 -2.31 5.85
C VAL A 94 0.57 -1.25 4.75
N PHE A 95 1.08 -1.61 3.58
CA PHE A 95 1.32 -0.69 2.47
C PHE A 95 0.36 -0.86 1.28
N GLY A 96 -0.62 -1.74 1.40
CA GLY A 96 -1.61 -1.99 0.36
C GLY A 96 -2.67 -2.97 0.84
N SER A 97 -3.59 -3.30 -0.06
CA SER A 97 -4.61 -4.31 0.16
C SER A 97 -3.98 -5.66 0.49
N LYS A 98 -4.69 -6.45 1.29
CA LYS A 98 -4.26 -7.82 1.65
C LYS A 98 -3.96 -8.67 0.41
N GLN A 99 -4.78 -8.53 -0.63
CA GLN A 99 -4.62 -9.27 -1.88
C GLN A 99 -3.35 -8.84 -2.64
N TRP A 100 -3.08 -7.54 -2.71
CA TRP A 100 -1.88 -7.03 -3.37
C TRP A 100 -0.60 -7.45 -2.65
N MET A 101 -0.56 -7.29 -1.32
CA MET A 101 0.60 -7.73 -0.53
C MET A 101 0.82 -9.24 -0.63
N ALA A 102 -0.25 -10.04 -0.60
CA ALA A 102 -0.15 -11.49 -0.80
C ALA A 102 0.38 -11.86 -2.20
N ARG A 103 -0.02 -11.10 -3.23
CA ARG A 103 0.51 -11.28 -4.60
C ARG A 103 2.00 -10.96 -4.68
N GLN A 104 2.46 -9.90 -4.03
CA GLN A 104 3.89 -9.55 -3.97
C GLN A 104 4.69 -10.67 -3.29
N LEU A 105 4.25 -11.10 -2.12
CA LEU A 105 4.90 -12.17 -1.35
C LEU A 105 4.92 -13.50 -2.13
N GLY A 106 3.81 -13.84 -2.78
CA GLY A 106 3.69 -15.01 -3.63
C GLY A 106 4.58 -14.95 -4.88
N ALA A 107 4.72 -13.77 -5.50
CA ALA A 107 5.61 -13.57 -6.64
C ALA A 107 7.08 -13.70 -6.24
N GLU A 108 7.48 -13.13 -5.10
CA GLU A 108 8.82 -13.25 -4.54
C GLU A 108 9.14 -14.70 -4.18
N GLY A 109 8.25 -15.37 -3.43
CA GLY A 109 8.36 -16.80 -3.15
C GLY A 109 8.41 -17.63 -4.43
N GLY A 110 7.64 -17.25 -5.44
CA GLY A 110 7.60 -17.85 -6.78
C GLY A 110 8.90 -17.69 -7.58
N ARG A 111 9.65 -16.60 -7.38
CA ARG A 111 10.95 -16.35 -8.04
C ARG A 111 12.11 -17.18 -7.50
N SER A 112 11.99 -17.75 -6.29
CA SER A 112 13.03 -18.63 -5.73
C SER A 112 13.37 -19.80 -6.68
N ARG A 113 14.65 -20.04 -6.95
CA ARG A 113 15.18 -21.07 -7.88
C ARG A 113 16.02 -22.14 -7.17
N THR A 114 15.63 -22.56 -5.97
CA THR A 114 16.33 -23.66 -5.29
C THR A 114 16.24 -24.97 -6.09
N ALA A 115 17.27 -25.83 -5.99
CA ALA A 115 17.32 -27.09 -6.74
C ALA A 115 16.06 -27.95 -6.50
N VAL A 116 15.59 -28.03 -5.25
CA VAL A 116 14.37 -28.75 -4.85
C VAL A 116 13.14 -28.16 -5.54
N LYS A 117 13.00 -26.83 -5.55
CA LYS A 117 11.85 -26.16 -6.17
C LYS A 117 11.87 -26.26 -7.70
N VAL A 118 13.05 -26.23 -8.33
CA VAL A 118 13.21 -26.48 -9.77
C VAL A 118 12.79 -27.90 -10.12
N ALA A 119 13.23 -28.90 -9.36
CA ALA A 119 12.84 -30.29 -9.54
C ALA A 119 11.32 -30.48 -9.37
N ALA A 120 10.73 -29.91 -8.31
CA ALA A 120 9.29 -29.95 -8.07
C ALA A 120 8.49 -29.26 -9.19
N SER A 121 8.95 -28.09 -9.67
CA SER A 121 8.31 -27.38 -10.79
C SER A 121 8.33 -28.19 -12.09
N ARG A 122 9.46 -28.86 -12.41
CA ARG A 122 9.55 -29.77 -13.56
C ARG A 122 8.59 -30.96 -13.43
N ALA A 123 8.53 -31.58 -12.25
CA ALA A 123 7.60 -32.68 -11.99
C ALA A 123 6.13 -32.24 -12.14
N ASN A 124 5.78 -31.06 -11.63
CA ASN A 124 4.44 -30.47 -11.79
C ASN A 124 4.13 -30.11 -13.24
N GLY A 125 5.11 -29.63 -14.01
CA GLY A 125 4.97 -29.37 -15.44
C GLY A 125 4.58 -30.61 -16.25
N ARG A 126 5.10 -31.79 -15.89
CA ARG A 126 4.73 -33.08 -16.55
C ARG A 126 3.28 -33.48 -16.30
N LYS A 127 2.63 -32.96 -15.25
CA LYS A 127 1.23 -33.25 -14.88
C LYS A 127 0.20 -32.31 -15.54
N GLY A 128 0.63 -31.43 -16.45
CA GLY A 128 -0.27 -30.56 -17.21
C GLY A 128 0.09 -29.08 -17.18
N GLY A 129 0.99 -28.64 -16.29
CA GLY A 129 1.53 -27.28 -16.25
C GLY A 129 0.50 -26.15 -16.29
N ARG A 130 0.96 -24.92 -16.53
CA ARG A 130 0.07 -23.79 -16.85
C ARG A 130 -0.16 -23.78 -18.36
N PRO A 131 -1.42 -23.87 -18.84
CA PRO A 131 -1.73 -23.79 -20.27
C PRO A 131 -1.13 -22.52 -20.89
N ARG A 132 -0.65 -22.62 -22.14
CA ARG A 132 -0.17 -21.45 -22.88
C ARG A 132 -1.33 -20.49 -23.13
N LYS A 133 -1.14 -19.20 -22.84
CA LYS A 133 -2.11 -18.16 -23.17
C LYS A 133 -2.12 -18.04 -24.71
N PHE A 134 -3.18 -18.48 -25.37
CA PHE A 134 -3.36 -18.18 -26.79
C PHE A 134 -3.56 -16.67 -26.94
N ALA A 135 -2.80 -16.04 -27.85
CA ALA A 135 -3.07 -14.67 -28.26
C ALA A 135 -4.43 -14.67 -28.98
N ALA A 136 -5.39 -13.88 -28.51
CA ALA A 136 -6.63 -13.66 -29.22
C ALA A 136 -6.31 -12.94 -30.55
N ALA A 137 -6.85 -13.47 -31.65
CA ALA A 137 -6.79 -12.87 -32.98
C ALA A 137 -7.66 -11.61 -33.07
#